data_AF-A0A7S1RL03-F1
#
_entry.id   AF-A0A7S1RL03-F1
#
_cell.length_a   1.000
_cell.length_b   1.000
_cell.length_c   1.000
_cell.angle_alpha   90.00
_cell.angle_beta   90.00
_cell.angle_gamma   90.00
#
_symmetry.space_group_name_H-M   'P 1'
#
loop_
_entity.id
_entity.type
_entity.pdbx_description
1 polymer ?
#
loop_
_entity_poly.entity_id
_entity_poly.type
_entity_poly.pdbx_seq_one_letter_code
_entity_poly.pdbx_strand_id
1 'polypeptide(L)'
;DKVKGLSSRCTHVYQWMNNVLEDLFRKGYIASAQQLVQMNTQVDSMRGANVWGLPSLPISYTQIITHMVKMHVLMLALNNGVLCRQRGDAAQALGSTATIPIIILHMDLAFHHYLFQGLLDLHGALYNPNAGIYLGHMPALNFMDFVFDVTTKLESENAEKPYELELPSAKCAKPIDSGDS
;
A
#
# COMPACT_ATOMS: atom_id res chain seq x y z
N ASP A 1 24.53 -16.92 10.36
CA ASP A 1 23.84 -16.58 11.62
C ASP A 1 23.54 -15.11 11.90
N LYS A 2 24.11 -14.12 11.20
CA LYS A 2 23.82 -12.68 11.45
C LYS A 2 22.54 -12.13 10.79
N VAL A 3 21.77 -12.95 10.07
CA VAL A 3 20.65 -12.50 9.21
C VAL A 3 19.27 -12.76 9.85
N LYS A 4 19.20 -13.53 10.96
CA LYS A 4 17.93 -13.98 11.56
C LYS A 4 17.20 -12.95 12.44
N GLY A 5 17.76 -11.75 12.65
CA GLY A 5 17.24 -10.77 13.63
C GLY A 5 16.69 -9.46 13.06
N LEU A 6 16.68 -9.27 11.74
CA LEU A 6 16.24 -8.01 11.11
C LEU A 6 14.84 -8.18 10.50
N SER A 7 13.90 -7.34 10.95
CA SER A 7 12.46 -7.47 10.70
C SER A 7 11.99 -7.18 9.26
N SER A 8 12.89 -6.77 8.34
CA SER A 8 12.54 -6.50 6.94
C SER A 8 13.74 -6.72 5.99
N ARG A 9 13.49 -7.42 4.86
CA ARG A 9 14.48 -7.68 3.81
C ARG A 9 15.04 -6.40 3.16
N CYS A 10 14.28 -5.31 3.16
CA CYS A 10 14.74 -4.04 2.60
C CYS A 10 15.66 -3.27 3.56
N THR A 11 15.56 -3.48 4.87
CA THR A 11 16.52 -2.92 5.84
C THR A 11 17.95 -3.42 5.56
N HIS A 12 18.09 -4.65 5.06
CA HIS A 12 19.38 -5.18 4.61
C HIS A 12 19.95 -4.44 3.40
N VAL A 13 19.11 -4.00 2.47
CA VAL A 13 19.56 -3.24 1.29
C VAL A 13 20.14 -1.90 1.72
N TYR A 14 19.44 -1.17 2.60
CA TYR A 14 19.95 0.11 3.12
C TYR A 14 21.23 -0.06 3.94
N GLN A 15 21.33 -1.13 4.73
CA GLN A 15 22.55 -1.45 5.47
C GLN A 15 23.71 -1.80 4.53
N TRP A 16 23.44 -2.57 3.47
CA TRP A 16 24.44 -2.89 2.44
C TRP A 16 24.91 -1.64 1.71
N MET A 17 23.99 -0.75 1.31
CA MET A 17 24.33 0.54 0.69
C MET A 17 25.25 1.39 1.58
N ASN A 18 24.96 1.47 2.89
CA ASN A 18 25.82 2.18 3.85
C ASN A 18 27.21 1.55 3.96
N ASN A 19 27.31 0.22 3.98
CA ASN A 19 28.61 -0.47 3.99
C ASN A 19 29.43 -0.19 2.72
N VAL A 20 28.78 -0.19 1.55
CA VAL A 20 29.42 0.14 0.27
C VAL A 20 29.94 1.58 0.27
N LEU A 21 29.17 2.53 0.80
CA LEU A 21 29.60 3.93 0.93
C LEU A 21 30.85 4.06 1.81
N GLU A 22 30.91 3.32 2.92
CA GLU A 22 32.08 3.31 3.80
C GLU A 22 33.30 2.69 3.11
N ASP A 23 33.12 1.61 2.36
CA ASP A 23 34.20 0.98 1.57
C ASP A 23 34.74 1.92 0.48
N LEU A 24 33.86 2.66 -0.21
CA LEU A 24 34.24 3.65 -1.22
C LEU A 24 35.00 4.83 -0.61
N PHE A 25 34.64 5.27 0.60
CA PHE A 25 35.39 6.29 1.32
C PHE A 25 36.78 5.81 1.73
N ARG A 26 36.90 4.60 2.29
CA ARG A 26 38.19 4.01 2.67
C ARG A 26 39.12 3.82 1.48
N LYS A 27 38.57 3.56 0.30
CA LYS A 27 39.32 3.42 -0.97
C LYS A 27 39.60 4.74 -1.68
N GLY A 28 39.16 5.87 -1.12
CA GLY A 28 39.44 7.22 -1.65
C GLY A 28 38.56 7.65 -2.83
N TYR A 29 37.50 6.90 -3.17
CA TYR A 29 36.54 7.30 -4.20
C TYR A 29 35.63 8.44 -3.74
N ILE A 30 35.46 8.61 -2.42
CA ILE A 30 34.74 9.73 -1.82
C ILE A 30 35.78 10.70 -1.24
N ALA A 31 35.79 11.92 -1.75
CA ALA A 31 36.87 12.88 -1.50
C ALA A 31 36.90 13.42 -0.06
N SER A 32 35.78 13.40 0.66
CA SER A 32 35.70 13.97 2.02
C SER A 32 34.73 13.23 2.92
N ALA A 33 35.03 13.24 4.22
CA ALA A 33 34.13 12.70 5.24
C ALA A 33 32.77 13.42 5.27
N GLN A 34 32.74 14.71 4.91
CA GLN A 34 31.49 15.48 4.84
C GLN A 34 30.55 14.96 3.74
N GLN A 35 31.10 14.59 2.57
CA GLN A 35 30.33 13.97 1.50
C GLN A 35 29.81 12.59 1.89
N LEU A 36 30.62 11.77 2.58
CA LEU A 36 30.17 10.47 3.11
C LEU A 36 28.97 10.64 4.06
N VAL A 37 29.04 11.60 4.99
CA VAL A 37 27.94 11.90 5.92
C VAL A 37 26.67 12.32 5.17
N GLN A 38 26.79 13.16 4.14
CA GLN A 38 25.66 13.57 3.31
C GLN A 38 25.02 12.38 2.58
N MET A 39 25.84 11.50 2.00
CA MET A 39 25.36 10.29 1.30
C MET A 39 24.65 9.33 2.25
N ASN A 40 25.23 9.04 3.42
CA ASN A 40 24.58 8.22 4.46
C ASN A 40 23.25 8.83 4.93
N THR A 41 23.20 10.16 5.09
CA THR A 41 21.96 10.88 5.47
C THR A 41 20.88 10.72 4.41
N GLN A 42 21.23 10.71 3.12
CA GLN A 42 20.28 10.47 2.03
C GLN A 42 19.78 9.02 2.03
N VAL A 43 20.66 8.04 2.24
CA VAL A 43 20.27 6.62 2.38
C VAL A 43 19.32 6.42 3.56
N ASP A 44 19.58 7.06 4.69
CA ASP A 44 18.70 7.02 5.86
C ASP A 44 17.37 7.73 5.61
N SER A 45 17.37 8.83 4.86
CA SER A 45 16.15 9.54 4.46
C SER A 45 15.30 8.69 3.53
N MET A 46 15.91 7.97 2.57
CA MET A 46 15.23 6.98 1.73
C MET A 46 14.68 5.81 2.55
N ARG A 47 15.42 5.36 3.57
CA ARG A 47 14.95 4.33 4.52
C ARG A 47 13.74 4.82 5.31
N GLY A 48 13.75 6.06 5.79
CA GLY A 48 12.65 6.67 6.55
C GLY A 48 11.42 7.01 5.70
N ALA A 49 11.61 7.37 4.43
CA ALA A 49 10.55 7.55 3.46
C ALA A 49 9.91 6.22 3.02
N ASN A 50 10.59 5.11 3.28
CA ASN A 50 10.06 3.79 3.01
C ASN A 50 9.09 3.40 4.12
N VAL A 51 7.81 3.61 3.81
CA VAL A 51 6.67 3.41 4.72
C VAL A 51 6.41 1.91 4.91
N TRP A 52 7.31 1.22 5.61
CA TRP A 52 7.17 -0.19 5.94
C TRP A 52 6.10 -0.37 7.01
N GLY A 53 4.88 -0.68 6.59
CA GLY A 53 3.81 -1.06 7.50
C GLY A 53 3.36 0.07 8.41
N LEU A 54 3.05 1.25 7.83
CA LEU A 54 2.16 2.19 8.52
C LEU A 54 1.00 1.36 9.06
N PRO A 55 0.72 1.41 10.38
CA PRO A 55 -0.36 0.64 10.94
C PRO A 55 -1.60 1.02 10.17
N SER A 56 -2.16 0.04 9.46
CA SER A 56 -3.44 0.22 8.81
C SER A 56 -4.43 0.75 9.85
N LEU A 57 -5.38 1.59 9.44
CA LEU A 57 -6.43 2.04 10.34
C LEU A 57 -6.99 0.83 11.12
N PRO A 58 -7.17 0.93 12.45
CA PRO A 58 -7.66 -0.17 13.25
C PRO A 58 -8.94 -0.76 12.62
N ILE A 59 -9.01 -2.08 12.52
CA ILE A 59 -10.16 -2.77 11.89
C ILE A 59 -11.47 -2.38 12.60
N SER A 60 -11.44 -2.19 13.92
CA SER A 60 -12.59 -1.72 14.68
C SER A 60 -13.09 -0.35 14.22
N TYR A 61 -12.18 0.58 13.90
CA TYR A 61 -12.53 1.90 13.40
C TYR A 61 -13.23 1.83 12.04
N THR A 62 -12.67 1.07 11.10
CA THR A 62 -13.26 0.92 9.76
C THR A 62 -14.61 0.21 9.81
N GLN A 63 -14.77 -0.78 10.69
CA GLN A 63 -16.05 -1.44 10.95
C GLN A 63 -17.09 -0.48 11.52
N ILE A 64 -16.74 0.34 12.51
CA ILE A 64 -17.67 1.32 13.10
C ILE A 64 -18.21 2.26 12.02
N ILE A 65 -17.34 2.85 11.21
CA ILE A 65 -17.75 3.77 10.14
C ILE A 65 -18.64 3.07 9.12
N THR A 66 -18.27 1.85 8.72
CA THR A 66 -19.07 1.05 7.80
C THR A 66 -20.47 0.81 8.35
N HIS A 67 -20.59 0.40 9.62
CA HIS A 67 -21.89 0.18 10.24
C HIS A 67 -22.70 1.47 10.35
N MET A 68 -22.08 2.60 10.70
CA MET A 68 -22.76 3.90 10.77
C MET A 68 -23.37 4.29 9.42
N VAL A 69 -22.61 4.16 8.33
CA VAL A 69 -23.08 4.47 6.97
C VAL A 69 -24.22 3.53 6.56
N LYS A 70 -24.06 2.22 6.76
CA LYS A 70 -25.08 1.23 6.38
C LYS A 70 -26.37 1.40 7.19
N MET A 71 -26.27 1.64 8.50
CA MET A 71 -27.42 1.88 9.36
C MET A 71 -28.11 3.20 9.01
N HIS A 72 -27.37 4.25 8.65
CA HIS A 72 -27.96 5.52 8.20
C HIS A 72 -28.81 5.32 6.93
N VAL A 73 -28.25 4.67 5.91
CA VAL A 73 -28.99 4.42 4.65
C VAL A 73 -30.17 3.48 4.87
N LEU A 74 -30.04 2.47 5.74
CA LEU A 74 -31.14 1.59 6.12
C LEU A 74 -32.28 2.36 6.79
N MET A 75 -31.97 3.22 7.76
CA MET A 75 -32.97 4.05 8.44
C MET A 75 -33.64 5.03 7.48
N LEU A 76 -32.89 5.61 6.55
CA LEU A 76 -33.42 6.47 5.50
C LEU A 76 -34.39 5.71 4.59
N ALA A 77 -34.03 4.48 4.18
CA ALA A 77 -34.87 3.62 3.36
C ALA A 77 -36.20 3.29 4.08
N LEU A 78 -36.14 2.98 5.38
CA LEU A 78 -37.33 2.73 6.19
C LEU A 78 -38.22 3.98 6.30
N ASN A 79 -37.63 5.16 6.55
CA ASN A 79 -38.37 6.42 6.62
C ASN A 79 -39.05 6.76 5.28
N ASN A 80 -38.30 6.66 4.17
CA ASN A 80 -38.87 6.91 2.84
C ASN A 80 -39.95 5.87 2.49
N GLY A 81 -39.81 4.62 2.94
CA GLY A 81 -40.85 3.59 2.82
C GLY A 81 -42.16 3.97 3.54
N VAL A 82 -42.06 4.48 4.77
CA VAL A 82 -43.22 4.97 5.53
C VAL A 82 -43.89 6.16 4.81
N LEU A 83 -43.09 7.11 4.32
CA LEU A 83 -43.59 8.27 3.58
C LEU A 83 -44.26 7.86 2.26
N CYS A 84 -43.69 6.91 1.52
CA CYS A 84 -44.29 6.36 0.31
C CYS A 84 -45.67 5.77 0.59
N ARG A 85 -45.81 4.99 1.68
CA ARG A 85 -47.10 4.44 2.11
C ARG A 85 -48.12 5.55 2.42
N GLN A 86 -47.74 6.53 3.23
CA GLN A 86 -48.64 7.65 3.58
C GLN A 86 -49.11 8.42 2.35
N ARG A 87 -48.22 8.64 1.37
CA ARG A 87 -48.56 9.32 0.11
C ARG A 87 -49.45 8.46 -0.78
N GLY A 88 -49.24 7.15 -0.81
CA GLY A 88 -50.10 6.19 -1.51
C GLY A 88 -51.52 6.17 -0.95
N ASP A 89 -51.64 6.00 0.38
CA ASP A 89 -52.93 5.96 1.08
C ASP A 89 -53.71 7.28 0.87
N ALA A 90 -53.03 8.43 0.96
CA ALA A 90 -53.64 9.74 0.74
C ALA A 90 -54.12 9.95 -0.71
N ALA A 91 -53.34 9.50 -1.70
CA ALA A 91 -53.74 9.62 -3.10
C ALA A 91 -54.92 8.70 -3.44
N GLN A 92 -54.95 7.49 -2.88
CA GLN A 92 -56.09 6.59 -3.01
C GLN A 92 -57.37 7.20 -2.41
N ALA A 93 -57.30 7.85 -1.25
CA ALA A 93 -58.44 8.53 -0.63
C ALA A 93 -58.98 9.70 -1.48
N LEU A 94 -58.12 10.35 -2.28
CA LEU A 94 -58.46 11.46 -3.17
C LEU A 94 -58.82 11.01 -4.60
N GLY A 95 -58.77 9.71 -4.92
CA GLY A 95 -58.96 9.20 -6.28
C GLY A 95 -57.88 9.66 -7.27
N SER A 96 -56.69 10.00 -6.78
CA SER A 96 -55.56 10.53 -7.55
C SER A 96 -54.36 9.57 -7.51
N THR A 97 -53.33 9.84 -8.32
CA THR A 97 -52.09 9.05 -8.38
C THR A 97 -50.93 9.71 -7.64
N ALA A 98 -50.26 8.97 -6.75
CA ALA A 98 -49.07 9.43 -6.00
C ALA A 98 -47.73 9.23 -6.73
N THR A 99 -47.73 9.02 -8.04
CA THR A 99 -46.53 8.55 -8.77
C THR A 99 -45.34 9.51 -8.65
N ILE A 100 -45.55 10.81 -8.85
CA ILE A 100 -44.49 11.83 -8.78
C ILE A 100 -43.85 11.91 -7.39
N PRO A 101 -44.61 12.09 -6.28
CA PRO A 101 -43.99 12.17 -4.96
C PRO A 101 -43.30 10.88 -4.54
N ILE A 102 -43.79 9.71 -4.97
CA ILE A 102 -43.10 8.43 -4.72
C ILE A 102 -41.77 8.37 -5.46
N ILE A 103 -41.71 8.81 -6.73
CA ILE A 103 -40.45 8.87 -7.49
C ILE A 103 -39.44 9.79 -6.81
N ILE A 104 -39.86 10.96 -6.32
CA ILE A 104 -38.97 11.90 -5.61
C ILE A 104 -38.33 11.23 -4.39
N LEU A 105 -39.09 10.47 -3.60
CA LEU A 105 -38.57 9.75 -2.42
C LEU A 105 -37.58 8.63 -2.79
N HIS A 106 -37.76 7.99 -3.94
CA HIS A 106 -36.80 7.00 -4.44
C HIS A 106 -35.51 7.66 -4.95
N MET A 107 -35.62 8.80 -5.63
CA MET A 107 -34.46 9.57 -6.09
C MET A 107 -33.65 10.13 -4.91
N ASP A 108 -34.32 10.60 -3.86
CA ASP A 108 -33.68 11.05 -2.62
C ASP A 108 -32.88 9.93 -1.95
N LEU A 109 -33.47 8.73 -1.83
CA LEU A 109 -32.79 7.55 -1.29
C LEU A 109 -31.59 7.14 -2.17
N ALA A 110 -31.75 7.15 -3.49
CA ALA A 110 -30.69 6.80 -4.43
C ALA A 110 -29.52 7.78 -4.34
N PHE A 111 -29.79 9.09 -4.22
CA PHE A 111 -28.76 10.12 -4.07
C PHE A 111 -27.97 9.95 -2.78
N HIS A 112 -28.65 9.75 -1.65
CA HIS A 112 -27.99 9.49 -0.37
C HIS A 112 -27.17 8.20 -0.41
N HIS A 113 -27.71 7.12 -0.96
CA HIS A 113 -26.97 5.87 -1.12
C HIS A 113 -25.70 6.09 -1.97
N TYR A 114 -25.82 6.75 -3.13
CA TYR A 114 -24.68 7.04 -3.99
C TYR A 114 -23.58 7.84 -3.27
N LEU A 115 -23.97 8.91 -2.55
CA LEU A 115 -23.02 9.77 -1.84
C LEU A 115 -22.31 9.01 -0.72
N PHE A 116 -23.06 8.39 0.19
CA PHE A 116 -22.49 7.76 1.37
C PHE A 116 -21.76 6.46 1.05
N GLN A 117 -22.27 5.66 0.11
CA GLN A 117 -21.57 4.48 -0.36
C GLN A 117 -20.31 4.86 -1.15
N GLY A 118 -20.39 5.89 -2.00
CA GLY A 118 -19.24 6.38 -2.76
C GLY A 118 -18.12 6.91 -1.85
N LEU A 119 -18.46 7.60 -0.76
CA LEU A 119 -17.47 8.01 0.25
C LEU A 119 -16.85 6.82 0.97
N LEU A 120 -17.62 5.77 1.26
CA LEU A 120 -17.12 4.55 1.88
C LEU A 120 -16.18 3.78 0.93
N ASP A 121 -16.54 3.71 -0.35
CA ASP A 121 -15.73 3.07 -1.39
C ASP A 121 -14.44 3.86 -1.66
N LEU A 122 -14.51 5.20 -1.67
CA LEU A 122 -13.33 6.07 -1.74
C LEU A 122 -12.40 5.85 -0.54
N HIS A 123 -12.95 5.77 0.67
CA HIS A 123 -12.18 5.43 1.86
C HIS A 123 -11.50 4.05 1.71
N GLY A 124 -12.20 3.04 1.15
CA GLY A 124 -11.62 1.74 0.83
C GLY A 124 -10.50 1.80 -0.20
N ALA A 125 -10.65 2.61 -1.25
CA ALA A 125 -9.63 2.78 -2.29
C ALA A 125 -8.39 3.51 -1.75
N LEU A 126 -8.57 4.52 -0.90
CA LEU A 126 -7.48 5.27 -0.27
C LEU A 126 -6.80 4.51 0.87
N TYR A 127 -7.48 3.51 1.46
CA TYR A 127 -6.90 2.65 2.49
C TYR A 127 -5.70 1.86 1.97
N ASN A 128 -5.71 1.49 0.69
CA ASN A 128 -4.57 0.88 0.04
C ASN A 128 -4.39 1.42 -1.38
N PRO A 129 -3.75 2.61 -1.52
CA PRO A 129 -3.61 3.26 -2.82
C PRO A 129 -2.72 2.46 -3.79
N ASN A 130 -1.97 1.48 -3.27
CA ASN A 130 -1.07 0.63 -4.04
C ASN A 130 -1.66 -0.76 -4.33
N ALA A 131 -2.93 -1.03 -3.98
CA ALA A 131 -3.56 -2.35 -3.97
C ALA A 131 -3.57 -3.14 -5.31
N GLY A 132 -3.19 -2.52 -6.44
CA GLY A 132 -3.30 -3.17 -7.75
C GLY A 132 -2.05 -3.18 -8.63
N ILE A 133 -1.03 -2.34 -8.36
CA ILE A 133 0.07 -2.13 -9.36
C ILE A 133 1.46 -2.07 -8.72
N TYR A 134 1.58 -1.58 -7.49
CA TYR A 134 2.88 -1.36 -6.81
C TYR A 134 3.01 -2.08 -5.46
N LEU A 135 2.05 -2.95 -5.12
CA LEU A 135 2.17 -3.90 -4.00
C LEU A 135 3.00 -5.13 -4.39
N GLY A 136 4.03 -4.92 -5.19
CA GLY A 136 5.19 -5.78 -5.21
C GLY A 136 6.27 -5.02 -4.46
N HIS A 137 6.50 -5.38 -3.19
CA HIS A 137 7.89 -5.45 -2.75
C HIS A 137 8.64 -6.07 -3.92
N MET A 138 9.64 -5.38 -4.51
CA MET A 138 10.39 -5.97 -5.63
C MET A 138 10.73 -7.39 -5.18
N PRO A 139 10.20 -8.44 -5.84
CA PRO A 139 10.32 -9.79 -5.33
C PRO A 139 11.79 -10.02 -5.04
N ALA A 140 12.13 -10.52 -3.86
CA ALA A 140 13.53 -10.58 -3.45
C ALA A 140 14.40 -11.27 -4.52
N LEU A 141 13.82 -12.21 -5.27
CA LEU A 141 14.41 -12.82 -6.47
C LEU A 141 14.71 -11.79 -7.57
N ASN A 142 13.71 -11.03 -8.05
CA ASN A 142 13.91 -10.00 -9.07
C ASN A 142 14.91 -8.91 -8.64
N PHE A 143 14.95 -8.56 -7.36
CA PHE A 143 15.95 -7.62 -6.84
C PHE A 143 17.35 -8.23 -6.82
N MET A 144 17.49 -9.50 -6.41
CA MET A 144 18.76 -10.21 -6.43
C MET A 144 19.24 -10.46 -7.86
N ASP A 145 18.35 -10.75 -8.79
CA ASP A 145 18.65 -10.89 -10.23
C ASP A 145 19.10 -9.55 -10.81
N PHE A 146 18.43 -8.45 -10.46
CA PHE A 146 18.85 -7.10 -10.84
C PHE A 146 20.23 -6.75 -10.28
N VAL A 147 20.47 -6.99 -8.98
CA VAL A 147 21.77 -6.74 -8.35
C VAL A 147 22.84 -7.61 -9.00
N PHE A 148 22.56 -8.89 -9.25
CA PHE A 148 23.48 -9.79 -9.92
C PHE A 148 23.80 -9.32 -11.34
N ASP A 149 22.80 -8.98 -12.14
CA ASP A 149 22.99 -8.50 -13.52
C ASP A 149 23.77 -7.19 -13.59
N VAL A 150 23.44 -6.23 -12.72
CA VAL A 150 24.15 -4.94 -12.64
C VAL A 150 25.59 -5.14 -12.19
N THR A 151 25.82 -5.97 -11.18
CA THR A 151 27.18 -6.23 -10.67
C THR A 151 28.01 -7.00 -11.69
N THR A 152 27.43 -8.00 -12.35
CA THR A 152 28.12 -8.79 -13.40
C THR A 152 28.44 -7.95 -14.62
N LYS A 153 27.55 -7.04 -15.03
CA LYS A 153 27.81 -6.09 -16.12
C LYS A 153 28.94 -5.12 -15.76
N LEU A 154 28.88 -4.50 -14.58
CA LEU A 154 29.93 -3.61 -14.06
C LEU A 154 31.29 -4.31 -13.94
N GLU A 155 31.28 -5.60 -13.59
CA GLU A 155 32.47 -6.44 -13.55
C GLU A 155 33.05 -6.76 -14.92
N SER A 156 32.19 -6.96 -15.93
CA SER A 156 32.62 -7.24 -17.30
C SER A 156 33.15 -6.01 -18.03
N GLU A 157 32.68 -4.82 -17.65
CA GLU A 157 33.05 -3.54 -18.26
C GLU A 157 34.33 -2.94 -17.63
N ASN A 158 34.73 -3.35 -16.43
CA ASN A 158 35.97 -2.91 -15.78
C ASN A 158 37.04 -4.01 -15.82
N ALA A 159 37.97 -3.90 -16.78
CA ALA A 159 39.03 -4.89 -17.02
C ALA A 159 40.14 -4.92 -15.93
N GLU A 160 40.34 -3.82 -15.20
CA GLU A 160 41.23 -3.77 -14.03
C GLU A 160 40.39 -3.78 -12.75
N LYS A 161 40.35 -4.92 -12.08
CA LYS A 161 39.68 -5.07 -10.78
C LYS A 161 40.70 -4.91 -9.65
N PRO A 162 40.54 -3.97 -8.71
CA PRO A 162 41.42 -3.86 -7.54
C PRO A 162 41.19 -4.95 -6.48
N TYR A 163 40.23 -5.86 -6.65
CA TYR A 163 39.96 -7.03 -5.79
C TYR A 163 38.97 -7.99 -6.46
N GLU A 164 38.95 -9.26 -6.01
CA GLU A 164 37.94 -10.24 -6.39
C GLU A 164 36.66 -10.05 -5.57
N LEU A 165 35.51 -10.03 -6.24
CA LEU A 165 34.18 -9.93 -5.64
C LEU A 165 33.53 -11.33 -5.64
N GLU A 166 33.31 -11.92 -4.47
CA GLU A 166 32.54 -13.16 -4.36
C GLU A 166 31.05 -12.84 -4.17
N LEU A 167 30.26 -12.97 -5.24
CA LEU A 167 28.81 -12.84 -5.15
C LEU A 167 28.17 -14.19 -4.77
N PRO A 168 27.24 -14.23 -3.79
CA PRO A 168 26.48 -15.43 -3.52
C PRO A 168 25.58 -15.75 -4.72
N SER A 169 25.77 -16.92 -5.34
CA SER A 169 24.96 -17.31 -6.50
C SER A 169 23.48 -17.47 -6.12
N ALA A 170 22.58 -17.04 -7.00
CA ALA A 170 21.12 -17.17 -6.84
C ALA A 170 20.65 -18.61 -6.54
N LYS A 171 21.47 -19.62 -6.84
CA LYS A 171 21.20 -21.05 -6.56
C LYS A 171 21.28 -21.42 -5.07
N CYS A 172 21.79 -20.53 -4.21
CA CYS A 172 21.87 -20.77 -2.77
C CYS A 172 20.64 -20.29 -1.98
N ALA A 173 19.68 -19.60 -2.62
CA ALA A 173 18.39 -19.31 -2.02
C ALA A 173 17.55 -20.59 -2.04
N LYS A 174 17.58 -21.36 -0.95
CA LYS A 174 16.61 -22.47 -0.78
C LYS A 174 15.21 -21.91 -0.98
N PRO A 175 14.35 -22.55 -1.79
CA PRO A 175 12.94 -22.20 -1.82
C PRO A 175 12.43 -22.28 -0.39
N ILE A 176 11.69 -21.25 0.02
CA ILE A 176 10.94 -21.30 1.27
C ILE A 176 9.92 -22.40 1.06
N ASP A 177 10.07 -23.53 1.76
CA ASP A 177 9.06 -24.56 1.84
C ASP A 177 7.73 -23.86 2.16
N SER A 178 6.80 -23.93 1.22
CA SER A 178 5.38 -23.69 1.47
C SER A 178 4.87 -24.92 2.22
N GLY A 179 5.34 -25.07 3.46
CA GLY A 179 4.92 -26.10 4.39
C GLY A 179 3.76 -25.57 5.22
N ASP A 180 2.58 -26.12 4.92
CA ASP A 180 1.36 -26.21 5.72
C ASP A 180 1.43 -25.68 7.17
N SER A 181 0.63 -24.64 7.45
CA SER A 181 -0.33 -24.54 8.56
C SER A 181 -1.01 -23.17 8.56
#